data_AF-A0A485NC34-F1
#
_entry.id   AF-A0A485NC34-F1
#
_cell.length_a   1.000
_cell.length_b   1.000
_cell.length_c   1.000
_cell.angle_alpha   90.00
_cell.angle_beta   90.00
_cell.angle_gamma   90.00
#
_symmetry.space_group_name_H-M   'P 1'
#
loop_
_entity.id
_entity.type
_entity.pdbx_description
1 polymer ?
#
loop_
_entity_poly.entity_id
_entity_poly.type
_entity_poly.pdbx_seq_one_letter_code
_entity_poly.pdbx_strand_id
1 'polypeptide(L)'
;QERAFQMPKSYSQLIAEWPVAMLLLCLAVILLCTLAGLLGDRLPDFSKPLLGFEPRDTDIGRKLVVWRALQALTGPRKLLSLSPDFELNSSNPHTTLSPTPWSSAQEGLVRPRRMVEPLE
;
A
#
# COMPACT_ATOMS: atom_id res chain seq x y z
N GLN A 1 -5.06 -30.30 -45.68
CA GLN A 1 -4.52 -31.25 -44.69
C GLN A 1 -5.02 -30.80 -43.33
N GLU A 2 -6.22 -31.22 -42.97
CA GLU A 2 -6.92 -30.74 -41.77
C GLU A 2 -6.48 -31.61 -40.61
N ARG A 3 -5.47 -31.16 -39.86
CA ARG A 3 -5.15 -31.77 -38.56
C ARG A 3 -6.25 -31.34 -37.60
N ALA A 4 -7.25 -32.21 -37.45
CA ALA A 4 -8.27 -32.07 -36.43
C ALA A 4 -7.61 -31.76 -35.08
N PHE A 5 -8.01 -30.66 -34.46
CA PHE A 5 -7.60 -30.25 -33.13
C PHE A 5 -8.12 -31.28 -32.11
N GLN A 6 -7.41 -32.39 -31.94
CA GLN A 6 -7.68 -33.29 -30.83
C GLN A 6 -7.25 -32.59 -29.54
N MET A 7 -8.18 -32.50 -28.60
CA MET A 7 -7.95 -31.92 -27.29
C MET A 7 -6.97 -32.83 -26.53
N PRO A 8 -5.75 -32.36 -26.20
CA PRO A 8 -4.73 -33.21 -25.60
C PRO A 8 -5.16 -33.63 -24.19
N LYS A 9 -5.07 -34.93 -23.90
CA LYS A 9 -5.54 -35.53 -22.64
C LYS A 9 -4.55 -35.35 -21.48
N SER A 10 -3.36 -34.81 -21.74
CA SER A 10 -2.27 -34.66 -20.76
C SER A 10 -1.34 -33.50 -21.10
N TYR A 11 -0.81 -32.83 -20.07
CA TYR A 11 0.20 -31.75 -20.17
C TYR A 11 1.43 -32.18 -20.98
N SER A 12 1.89 -33.42 -20.80
CA SER A 12 3.08 -33.94 -21.49
C SER A 12 2.86 -34.02 -23.00
N GLN A 13 1.64 -34.35 -23.41
CA GLN A 13 1.27 -34.47 -24.82
C GLN A 13 1.17 -33.09 -25.49
N LEU A 14 0.65 -32.09 -24.78
CA LEU A 14 0.57 -30.70 -25.26
C LEU A 14 1.96 -30.09 -25.53
N ILE A 15 2.93 -30.34 -24.65
CA ILE A 15 4.31 -29.85 -24.81
C ILE A 15 5.05 -30.61 -25.92
N ALA A 16 4.79 -31.92 -26.07
CA ALA A 16 5.42 -32.72 -27.11
C ALA A 16 4.88 -32.42 -28.52
N GLU A 17 3.57 -32.18 -28.64
CA GLU A 17 2.91 -31.94 -29.93
C GLU A 17 3.03 -30.48 -30.39
N TRP A 18 3.03 -29.52 -29.45
CA TRP A 18 3.06 -28.09 -29.76
C TRP A 18 4.00 -27.26 -28.86
N PRO A 19 5.30 -27.61 -28.79
CA PRO A 19 6.26 -26.91 -27.91
C PRO A 19 6.38 -25.43 -28.26
N VAL A 20 6.37 -25.10 -29.56
CA VAL A 20 6.51 -23.72 -30.06
C VAL A 20 5.31 -22.86 -29.66
N ALA A 21 4.09 -23.39 -29.75
CA ALA A 21 2.88 -22.62 -29.39
C ALA A 21 2.83 -22.32 -27.88
N MET A 22 3.19 -23.31 -27.04
CA MET A 22 3.31 -23.11 -25.60
C MET A 22 4.39 -22.09 -25.25
N LEU A 23 5.53 -22.14 -25.94
CA LEU A 23 6.62 -21.19 -25.72
C LEU A 23 6.21 -19.76 -26.10
N LEU A 24 5.51 -19.58 -27.22
CA LEU A 24 5.00 -18.28 -27.65
C LEU A 24 3.94 -17.74 -26.70
N LEU A 25 3.03 -18.59 -26.22
CA LEU A 25 2.03 -18.21 -25.21
C LEU A 25 2.72 -17.76 -23.92
N CYS A 26 3.70 -18.53 -23.44
CA CYS A 26 4.45 -18.20 -22.23
C CYS A 26 5.22 -16.88 -22.40
N LEU A 27 5.91 -16.71 -23.53
CA LEU A 27 6.61 -15.48 -23.86
C LEU A 27 5.67 -14.27 -23.89
N ALA A 28 4.51 -14.40 -24.53
CA ALA A 28 3.52 -13.33 -24.61
C ALA A 28 2.99 -12.94 -23.22
N VAL A 29 2.70 -13.92 -22.36
CA VAL A 29 2.25 -13.67 -20.98
C VAL A 29 3.33 -12.96 -20.17
N ILE A 30 4.58 -13.44 -20.24
CA ILE A 30 5.72 -12.81 -19.54
C ILE A 30 5.89 -11.37 -20.04
N LEU A 31 5.90 -11.15 -21.36
CA LEU A 31 6.04 -9.82 -21.94
C LEU A 31 4.91 -8.90 -21.46
N LEU A 32 3.66 -9.35 -21.52
CA LEU A 32 2.52 -8.56 -21.07
C LEU A 32 2.65 -8.18 -19.58
N CYS A 33 3.02 -9.12 -18.72
CA CYS A 33 3.24 -8.86 -17.30
C CYS A 33 4.40 -7.88 -17.06
N THR A 34 5.51 -8.03 -17.78
CA THR A 34 6.66 -7.11 -17.66
C THR A 34 6.32 -5.70 -18.14
N LEU A 35 5.60 -5.57 -19.26
CA LEU A 35 5.14 -4.29 -19.78
C LEU A 35 4.16 -3.64 -18.81
N ALA A 36 3.20 -4.40 -18.27
CA ALA A 36 2.27 -3.91 -17.26
C ALA A 36 2.99 -3.43 -15.99
N GLY A 37 3.98 -4.19 -15.50
CA GLY A 37 4.76 -3.81 -14.31
C GLY A 37 5.66 -2.60 -14.54
N LEU A 38 6.25 -2.46 -15.73
CA LEU A 38 7.16 -1.36 -16.06
C LEU A 38 6.43 -0.05 -16.38
N LEU A 39 5.29 -0.13 -17.08
CA LEU A 39 4.51 1.06 -17.47
C LEU A 39 3.47 1.45 -16.42
N GLY A 40 3.07 0.51 -15.55
CA GLY A 40 1.99 0.72 -14.60
C GLY A 40 2.36 1.61 -13.41
N ASP A 41 3.63 1.69 -13.04
CA ASP A 41 4.08 2.48 -11.90
C ASP A 41 5.45 3.10 -12.13
N ARG A 42 5.78 4.14 -11.36
CA ARG A 42 7.13 4.72 -11.38
C ARG A 42 8.13 3.71 -10.81
N LEU A 43 9.36 3.74 -11.33
CA LEU A 43 10.43 2.90 -10.80
C LEU A 43 10.58 3.14 -9.29
N PRO A 44 10.75 2.07 -8.48
CA PRO A 44 10.91 2.21 -7.04
C PRO A 44 12.14 3.04 -6.71
N ASP A 45 11.98 4.03 -5.82
CA ASP A 45 13.07 4.87 -5.35
C ASP A 45 13.77 4.21 -4.14
N PHE A 46 15.07 3.95 -4.28
CA PHE A 46 15.92 3.33 -3.26
C PHE A 46 16.79 4.33 -2.49
N SER A 47 16.55 5.63 -2.64
CA SER A 47 17.37 6.69 -1.99
C SER A 47 17.39 6.60 -0.46
N LYS A 48 16.41 5.92 0.16
CA LYS A 48 16.32 5.73 1.61
C LYS A 48 16.33 4.23 1.97
N PRO A 49 17.52 3.62 2.15
CA PRO A 49 17.63 2.18 2.37
C PRO A 49 17.06 1.71 3.71
N LEU A 50 16.87 2.62 4.68
CA LEU A 50 16.28 2.32 5.98
C LEU A 50 14.74 2.46 5.98
N LEU A 51 14.12 2.73 4.83
CA LEU A 51 12.67 2.83 4.70
C LEU A 51 12.05 1.44 4.89
N GLY A 52 11.16 1.29 5.88
CA GLY A 52 10.50 0.01 6.18
C GLY A 52 10.99 -0.70 7.45
N PHE A 53 12.08 -0.22 8.07
CA PHE A 53 12.59 -0.75 9.35
C PHE A 53 11.86 -0.19 10.58
N GLU A 54 10.81 0.63 10.39
CA GLU A 54 10.03 1.14 11.51
C GLU A 54 9.18 0.01 12.12
N PRO A 55 9.28 -0.26 13.44
CA PRO A 55 8.58 -1.38 14.07
C PRO A 55 7.06 -1.16 14.03
N ARG A 56 6.39 -1.77 13.04
CA ARG A 56 4.94 -1.75 12.90
C ARG A 56 4.27 -2.68 13.93
N ASP A 57 3.04 -2.34 14.29
CA ASP A 57 2.15 -3.14 15.15
C ASP A 57 2.66 -3.43 16.58
N THR A 58 3.77 -2.83 17.00
CA THR A 58 4.20 -2.79 18.40
C THR A 58 3.49 -1.67 19.15
N ASP A 59 3.36 -1.77 20.48
CA ASP A 59 2.78 -0.68 21.28
C ASP A 59 3.58 0.62 21.13
N ILE A 60 4.91 0.49 21.05
CA ILE A 60 5.83 1.60 20.82
C ILE A 60 5.63 2.17 19.41
N GLY A 61 5.55 1.32 18.38
CA GLY A 61 5.29 1.73 17.00
C GLY A 61 3.98 2.49 16.84
N ARG A 62 2.89 2.02 17.47
CA ARG A 62 1.61 2.72 17.46
C ARG A 62 1.71 4.11 18.10
N LYS A 63 2.35 4.22 19.26
CA LYS A 63 2.55 5.52 19.93
C LYS A 63 3.42 6.45 19.09
N LEU A 64 4.47 5.94 18.45
CA LEU A 64 5.34 6.72 17.58
C LEU A 64 4.60 7.25 16.35
N VAL A 65 3.77 6.44 15.69
CA VAL A 65 2.96 6.87 14.54
C VAL A 65 1.99 7.99 14.94
N VAL A 66 1.27 7.81 16.05
CA VAL A 66 0.32 8.83 16.55
C VAL A 66 1.05 10.11 16.95
N TRP A 67 2.19 10.00 17.64
CA TRP A 67 3.00 11.14 18.03
C TRP A 67 3.52 11.93 16.82
N ARG A 68 4.04 11.23 15.80
CA ARG A 68 4.50 11.85 14.53
C ARG A 68 3.36 12.57 13.82
N ALA A 69 2.17 11.96 13.79
CA ALA A 69 0.98 12.57 13.20
C ALA A 69 0.55 13.83 13.98
N LEU A 70 0.56 13.77 15.32
CA LEU A 70 0.25 14.91 16.17
C LEU A 70 1.24 16.06 15.93
N GLN A 71 2.54 15.76 15.87
CA GLN A 71 3.58 16.76 15.56
C GLN A 71 3.41 17.34 14.15
N ALA A 72 2.98 16.54 13.16
CA ALA A 72 2.70 17.03 11.81
C ALA A 72 1.52 18.01 11.77
N LEU A 73 0.49 17.78 12.61
CA LEU A 73 -0.70 18.63 12.76
C LEU A 73 -0.47 19.84 13.68
N THR A 74 0.65 19.85 14.42
CA THR A 74 0.98 20.93 15.35
C THR A 74 1.85 21.98 14.68
N GLY A 75 1.50 23.26 14.81
CA GLY A 75 2.29 24.40 14.33
C GLY A 75 1.46 25.65 14.04
N PRO A 76 2.11 26.80 13.79
CA PRO A 76 1.41 28.04 13.42
C PRO A 76 0.55 27.82 12.17
N ARG A 77 -0.73 28.24 12.20
CA ARG A 77 -1.72 28.04 11.12
C ARG A 77 -2.04 26.58 10.76
N LYS A 78 -1.69 25.62 11.61
CA LYS A 78 -2.16 24.23 11.51
C LYS A 78 -3.31 23.98 12.48
N LEU A 79 -3.99 22.84 12.35
CA LEU A 79 -5.18 22.50 13.15
C LEU A 79 -4.94 22.58 14.66
N LEU A 80 -3.72 22.28 15.11
CA LEU A 80 -3.35 22.36 16.52
C LEU A 80 -2.24 23.41 16.67
N SER A 81 -2.58 24.59 17.19
CA SER A 81 -1.61 25.64 17.49
C SER A 81 -1.47 25.82 18.99
N LEU A 82 -0.23 25.97 19.48
CA LEU A 82 0.09 26.27 20.87
C LEU A 82 -0.09 27.75 21.23
N SER A 83 -0.16 28.63 20.21
CA SER A 83 -0.46 30.05 20.38
C SER A 83 -1.84 30.31 19.79
N PRO A 84 -2.68 31.14 20.43
CA PRO A 84 -3.88 31.65 19.77
C PRO A 84 -3.46 32.32 18.45
N ASP A 85 -4.12 31.95 17.36
CA ASP A 85 -3.98 32.67 16.09
C ASP A 85 -4.59 34.06 16.29
N PHE A 86 -3.75 35.09 16.32
CA PHE A 86 -4.19 36.49 16.45
C PHE A 86 -4.88 37.02 15.17
N GLU A 87 -4.95 36.21 14.11
CA GLU A 87 -5.59 36.48 12.82
C GLU A 87 -7.12 36.22 12.84
N LEU A 88 -7.79 36.59 13.93
CA LEU A 88 -9.25 36.49 14.07
C LEU A 88 -9.89 37.83 14.44
N ASN A 89 -9.24 38.94 14.07
CA ASN A 89 -9.82 40.29 14.15
C ASN A 89 -10.15 40.91 12.78
N SER A 90 -10.45 40.08 11.78
CA SER A 90 -11.03 40.56 10.53
C SER A 90 -12.12 39.59 10.08
N SER A 91 -13.36 39.97 10.44
CA SER A 91 -14.64 39.55 9.88
C SER A 91 -14.59 38.64 8.64
N ASN A 92 -14.97 37.37 8.79
CA ASN A 92 -15.87 36.61 7.91
C ASN A 92 -16.11 35.17 8.45
N PRO A 93 -17.36 34.74 8.71
CA PRO A 93 -17.64 33.43 9.31
C PRO A 93 -18.00 32.39 8.24
N HIS A 94 -17.10 32.05 7.31
CA HIS A 94 -17.30 30.88 6.44
C HIS A 94 -15.96 30.32 5.95
N THR A 95 -15.24 29.62 6.84
CA THR A 95 -14.21 28.68 6.40
C THR A 95 -14.55 27.32 6.97
N THR A 96 -15.29 26.54 6.19
CA THR A 96 -15.50 25.12 6.42
C THR A 96 -14.15 24.42 6.32
N LEU A 97 -13.50 24.23 7.48
CA LEU A 97 -12.36 23.32 7.62
C LEU A 97 -12.89 21.91 7.39
N SER A 98 -12.76 21.41 6.16
CA SER A 98 -13.13 20.04 5.82
C SER A 98 -12.26 19.06 6.60
N PRO A 99 -12.84 18.08 7.30
CA PRO A 99 -12.07 16.96 7.82
C PRO A 99 -11.59 16.14 6.63
N THR A 100 -10.27 15.91 6.54
CA THR A 100 -9.73 14.89 5.65
C THR A 100 -10.34 13.52 6.02
N PRO A 101 -10.74 12.67 5.05
CA PRO A 101 -11.44 11.42 5.36
C PRO A 101 -10.52 10.44 6.11
N TRP A 102 -10.79 10.24 7.40
CA TRP A 102 -10.20 9.19 8.23
C TRP A 102 -10.91 7.85 7.98
N SER A 103 -10.95 7.36 6.73
CA SER A 103 -11.80 6.22 6.35
C SER A 103 -11.11 4.86 6.26
N SER A 104 -9.84 4.71 6.67
CA SER A 104 -9.13 3.41 6.52
C SER A 104 -8.48 2.84 7.78
N ALA A 105 -8.70 3.41 8.97
CA ALA A 105 -8.06 2.94 10.21
C ALA A 105 -9.00 2.23 11.20
N GLN A 106 -10.24 1.89 10.81
CA GLN A 106 -11.24 1.31 11.72
C GLN A 106 -11.61 -0.16 11.45
N GLU A 107 -10.89 -0.87 10.58
CA GLU A 107 -11.00 -2.33 10.46
C GLU A 107 -9.86 -3.00 11.22
N GLY A 108 -10.04 -3.14 12.54
CA GLY A 108 -9.04 -3.83 13.34
C GLY A 108 -9.09 -3.60 14.83
N LEU A 109 -10.28 -3.48 15.44
CA LEU A 109 -10.41 -3.71 16.89
C LEU A 109 -10.31 -5.23 17.18
N VAL A 110 -9.28 -5.88 16.67
CA VAL A 110 -8.83 -7.17 17.18
C VAL A 110 -7.81 -6.82 18.24
N ARG A 111 -8.23 -6.97 19.50
CA ARG A 111 -7.34 -6.95 20.66
C ARG A 111 -6.09 -7.77 20.31
N PRO A 112 -4.89 -7.18 20.24
CA PRO A 112 -3.70 -7.94 19.90
C PRO A 112 -3.48 -8.95 21.02
N ARG A 113 -3.53 -10.24 20.66
CA ARG A 113 -3.19 -11.32 21.56
C ARG A 113 -1.73 -11.11 21.96
N ARG A 114 -1.50 -10.74 23.22
CA ARG A 114 -0.18 -10.64 23.83
C ARG A 114 0.51 -12.00 23.64
N MET A 115 1.65 -12.04 22.96
CA MET A 115 2.43 -13.28 22.80
C MET A 115 3.30 -13.59 24.03
N VAL A 116 3.29 -12.73 25.04
CA VAL A 116 3.97 -12.97 26.32
C VAL A 116 3.04 -12.47 27.42
N GLU A 117 2.66 -13.39 28.31
CA GLU A 117 1.90 -13.08 29.52
C GLU A 117 2.76 -12.23 30.47
N PRO A 118 2.17 -11.31 31.24
CA PRO A 118 2.89 -10.58 32.29
C PRO A 118 3.38 -11.59 33.33
N LEU A 119 4.68 -11.54 33.64
CA LEU A 119 5.20 -12.19 34.84
C LEU A 119 4.81 -11.29 36.03
N GLU A 120 4.07 -11.87 36.98
CA GLU A 120 3.65 -11.26 38.24
C GLU A 120 4.82 -10.64 39.02
#